data_AF-A0AAN8IAG8-F1
#
_entry.id   AF-A0AAN8IAG8-F1
#
_cell.length_a   1.000
_cell.length_b   1.000
_cell.length_c   1.000
_cell.angle_alpha   90.00
_cell.angle_beta   90.00
_cell.angle_gamma   90.00
#
_symmetry.space_group_name_H-M   'P 1'
#
loop_
_entity.id
_entity.type
_entity.pdbx_description
1 polymer ?
#
loop_
_entity_poly.entity_id
_entity_poly.type
_entity_poly.pdbx_seq_one_letter_code
_entity_poly.pdbx_strand_id
1 'polypeptide(L)' 'MPRPEFQPEANRGSFYYADERKADGAAVYRAIDGEAHGKFYVELSEKDQGPWLATFVKGTGYVDFSEGSSM' A
#
# COMPACT_ATOMS: atom_id res chain seq x y z
N MET A 1 -16.36 35.22 21.63
CA MET A 1 -15.83 33.85 21.44
C MET A 1 -15.09 33.81 20.12
N PRO A 2 -13.75 33.63 20.07
CA PRO A 2 -13.07 33.37 18.82
C PRO A 2 -13.44 31.97 18.30
N ARG A 3 -13.65 31.84 16.99
CA ARG A 3 -13.84 30.56 16.30
C ARG A 3 -12.56 29.73 16.47
N PRO A 4 -12.62 28.43 16.81
CA PRO A 4 -11.44 27.59 16.83
C PRO A 4 -10.75 27.64 15.45
N GLU A 5 -9.46 27.96 15.43
CA GLU A 5 -8.66 27.86 14.21
C GLU A 5 -8.66 26.39 13.76
N PHE A 6 -9.06 26.16 12.49
CA PHE A 6 -8.97 24.86 11.87
C PHE A 6 -7.48 24.49 11.74
N GLN A 7 -7.03 23.50 12.51
CA GLN A 7 -5.68 22.95 12.38
C GLN A 7 -5.67 22.04 11.15
N PRO A 8 -5.06 22.45 10.02
CA PRO A 8 -5.38 21.83 8.75
C PRO A 8 -4.65 20.50 8.52
N GLU A 9 -3.56 20.20 9.21
CA GLU A 9 -2.61 19.17 8.74
C GLU A 9 -1.97 18.34 9.86
N ALA A 10 -2.71 17.93 10.91
CA ALA A 10 -2.19 16.84 11.74
C ALA A 10 -2.07 15.61 10.83
N ASN A 11 -0.84 15.17 10.50
CA ASN A 11 -0.55 14.05 9.61
C ASN A 11 -1.48 12.87 9.92
N ARG A 12 -2.54 12.68 9.12
CA ARG A 12 -3.70 11.81 9.44
C ARG A 12 -3.42 10.31 9.25
N GLY A 13 -2.14 9.95 9.20
CA GLY A 13 -1.69 8.60 8.87
C GLY A 13 -1.70 8.35 7.36
N SER A 14 -0.92 7.34 7.00
CA SER A 14 -0.77 6.82 5.64
C SER A 14 -1.92 5.86 5.31
N PHE A 15 -2.56 6.04 4.16
CA PHE A 15 -3.59 5.11 3.67
C PHE A 15 -3.02 4.21 2.58
N TYR A 16 -3.19 2.90 2.76
CA TYR A 16 -2.74 1.88 1.81
C TYR A 16 -3.82 0.81 1.59
N TYR A 17 -3.97 0.41 0.34
CA TYR A 17 -4.62 -0.82 -0.09
C TYR A 17 -3.53 -1.76 -0.60
N ALA A 18 -3.24 -2.82 0.16
CA ALA A 18 -2.29 -3.85 -0.23
C ALA A 18 -2.93 -4.85 -1.20
N ASP A 19 -2.36 -4.97 -2.40
CA ASP A 19 -2.82 -5.88 -3.44
C ASP A 19 -1.75 -6.93 -3.75
N GLU A 20 -2.03 -8.17 -3.35
CA GLU A 20 -1.12 -9.30 -3.56
C GLU A 20 -1.15 -9.76 -5.03
N ARG A 21 0.01 -9.68 -5.67
CA ARG A 21 0.26 -10.11 -7.04
C ARG A 21 1.16 -11.32 -7.07
N LYS A 22 1.04 -12.08 -8.15
CA LYS A 22 2.02 -13.08 -8.56
C LYS A 22 3.24 -12.37 -9.16
N ALA A 23 4.33 -13.11 -9.30
CA ALA A 23 5.57 -12.58 -9.91
C ALA A 23 5.39 -12.09 -11.36
N ASP A 24 4.36 -12.57 -12.06
CA ASP A 24 3.99 -12.14 -13.41
C ASP A 24 3.04 -10.92 -13.43
N GLY A 25 2.68 -10.36 -12.27
CA GLY A 25 1.76 -9.23 -12.11
C GLY A 25 0.28 -9.60 -12.10
N ALA A 26 -0.08 -10.87 -12.30
CA ALA A 26 -1.46 -11.31 -12.20
C ALA A 26 -1.95 -11.29 -10.74
N ALA A 27 -3.24 -11.00 -10.55
CA ALA A 27 -3.83 -11.01 -9.22
C ALA A 27 -3.85 -12.41 -8.60
N VAL A 28 -3.63 -12.49 -7.29
CA VAL A 28 -3.72 -13.75 -6.54
C VAL A 28 -5.17 -14.20 -6.29
N TYR A 29 -6.13 -13.28 -6.40
CA TYR A 29 -7.57 -13.51 -6.24
C TYR A 29 -7.93 -14.19 -4.91
N ARG A 30 -8.28 -15.49 -4.94
CA ARG A 30 -8.77 -16.24 -3.76
C ARG A 30 -7.65 -16.93 -2.99
N ALA A 31 -6.43 -16.93 -3.52
CA ALA A 31 -5.28 -17.59 -2.91
C ALA A 31 -4.43 -16.62 -2.05
N ILE A 32 -5.04 -15.54 -1.54
CA ILE A 32 -4.35 -14.51 -0.75
C ILE A 32 -3.78 -15.10 0.54
N ASP A 33 -2.65 -14.54 0.97
CA ASP A 33 -1.95 -14.98 2.17
C ASP A 33 -1.99 -13.90 3.26
N GLY A 34 -2.68 -14.20 4.37
CA GLY A 34 -2.87 -13.25 5.46
C GLY A 34 -1.57 -12.89 6.19
N GLU A 35 -0.62 -13.81 6.30
CA GLU A 35 0.67 -13.54 6.93
C GLU A 35 1.52 -12.61 6.05
N ALA A 36 1.50 -12.83 4.73
CA ALA A 36 2.18 -11.98 3.77
C ALA A 36 1.62 -10.54 3.81
N HIS A 37 0.30 -10.38 3.87
CA HIS A 37 -0.32 -9.06 4.03
C HIS A 37 0.07 -8.39 5.34
N GLY A 38 0.05 -9.13 6.46
CA GLY A 38 0.44 -8.60 7.77
C GLY A 38 1.87 -8.05 7.77
N LYS A 39 2.83 -8.81 7.24
CA LYS A 39 4.23 -8.37 7.10
C LYS A 39 4.33 -7.13 6.20
N PHE A 40 3.62 -7.13 5.08
CA PHE A 40 3.68 -6.03 4.14
C PHE A 40 3.09 -4.72 4.71
N TYR A 41 1.99 -4.78 5.47
CA TYR A 41 1.46 -3.58 6.14
C TYR A 41 2.42 -3.03 7.20
N VAL A 42 3.17 -3.88 7.89
CA VAL A 42 4.24 -3.44 8.80
C VAL A 42 5.31 -2.69 8.03
N GLU A 43 5.81 -3.25 6.92
CA GLU A 43 6.80 -2.59 6.06
C GLU A 43 6.33 -1.23 5.52
N LEU A 44 5.04 -1.10 5.18
CA LEU A 44 4.44 0.15 4.72
C LEU A 44 4.32 1.20 5.83
N SER A 45 4.11 0.76 7.08
CA SER A 45 3.97 1.65 8.23
C SER A 45 5.29 2.29 8.68
N GLU A 46 6.42 1.66 8.35
CA GLU A 46 7.77 2.12 8.70
C GLU A 46 8.36 3.10 7.66
N LYS A 47 7.61 3.39 6.59
CA LYS A 47 8.05 4.22 5.46
C LYS A 47 7.18 5.47 5.32
N ASP A 48 7.72 6.46 4.61
CA ASP A 48 6.92 7.60 4.14
C ASP A 48 5.83 7.14 3.17
N GLN A 49 4.74 7.92 3.09
CA GLN A 49 3.58 7.58 2.27
C GLN A 49 3.97 7.41 0.79
N GLY A 50 3.80 6.19 0.28
CA GLY A 50 3.92 5.83 -1.13
C GLY A 50 2.57 5.84 -1.86
N PRO A 51 2.47 5.16 -3.01
CA PRO A 51 1.21 4.99 -3.73
C PRO A 51 0.16 4.31 -2.86
N TRP A 52 -1.06 4.86 -2.84
CA TRP A 52 -2.16 4.31 -2.05
C TRP A 52 -2.52 2.87 -2.45
N LEU A 53 -2.37 2.53 -3.75
CA LEU A 53 -2.45 1.17 -4.25
C LEU A 53 -1.05 0.56 -4.18
N ALA A 54 -0.78 -0.20 -3.14
CA ALA A 54 0.50 -0.82 -2.90
C ALA A 54 0.46 -2.28 -3.36
N THR A 55 1.08 -2.58 -4.49
CA THR A 55 1.20 -3.94 -5.01
C THR A 55 2.43 -4.63 -4.43
N PHE A 56 2.30 -5.92 -4.11
CA PHE A 56 3.41 -6.71 -3.56
C PHE A 56 3.33 -8.16 -4.01
N VAL A 57 4.48 -8.84 -3.98
CA VAL A 57 4.57 -10.28 -4.21
C VAL A 57 5.02 -10.96 -2.92
N LYS A 58 4.30 -11.99 -2.48
CA LYS A 58 4.64 -12.77 -1.29
C LYS A 58 6.11 -13.22 -1.34
N GLY A 59 6.85 -12.93 -0.27
CA GLY A 59 8.28 -13.27 -0.15
C GLY A 59 9.24 -12.36 -0.92
N THR A 60 8.73 -11.38 -1.68
CA THR A 60 9.54 -10.37 -2.40
C THR A 60 9.36 -8.97 -1.82
N GLY A 61 8.14 -8.62 -1.38
CA GLY A 61 7.80 -7.28 -0.88
C GLY A 61 7.18 -6.40 -1.96
N TYR A 62 7.31 -5.07 -1.82
CA TYR A 62 6.73 -4.08 -2.74
C TYR A 62 7.24 -4.27 -4.17
N VAL A 63 6.33 -4.30 -5.15
CA VAL A 63 6.64 -4.35 -6.59
C VAL A 63 5.69 -3.40 -7.31
N ASP A 64 6.24 -2.45 -8.07
CA ASP A 64 5.45 -1.57 -8.93
C ASP A 64 5.22 -2.23 -10.31
N PHE A 65 3.94 -2.40 -10.67
CA PHE A 65 3.52 -2.97 -11.97
C PHE A 65 3.01 -1.91 -12.96
N SER A 66 3.13 -0.62 -12.65
CA SER A 66 2.65 0.48 -13.51
C SER A 66 3.45 0.65 -14.81
N GLU A 67 4.71 0.22 -14.82
CA GLU A 67 5.64 0.29 -15.97
C GLU A 67 5.29 -0.69 -17.12
N GLY A 68 4.20 -1.46 -17.02
CA GLY A 68 3.68 -2.31 -18.11
C GLY A 68 2.61 -1.66 -18.98
N SER A 69 2.14 -0.45 -18.65
CA SER A 69 1.01 0.23 -19.31
C SER A 69 1.44 1.36 -20.26
N SER A 70 2.55 1.21 -20.96
CA SER A 70 2.92 2.06 -22.10
C SER A 70 2.63 1.33 -23.41
N MET A 71 1.38 1.41 -23.87
CA MET A 71 0.97 1.19 -25.27
C MET A 71 -0.25 2.07 -25.56
#